data_AF-A0A9K3JL99-F1
#
_entry.id   AF-A0A9K3JL99-F1
#
_cell.length_a   1.000
_cell.length_b   1.000
_cell.length_c   1.000
_cell.angle_alpha   90.00
_cell.angle_beta   90.00
_cell.angle_gamma   90.00
#
_symmetry.space_group_name_H-M   'P 1'
#
loop_
_entity.id
_entity.type
_entity.pdbx_description
1 polymer ?
#
loop_
_entity_poly.entity_id
_entity_poly.type
_entity_poly.pdbx_seq_one_letter_code
_entity_poly.pdbx_strand_id
1 'polypeptide(L)'
;MWPTIGVVLLLTCTTFFNTKASDLKTYIIHLSSPEGQVRDIEELYTLFLLKVALRSNEKPMMAYTYRHVITGFAAKMLADQAKVMENLSGVLSVKPEGVYQLQTTRSPYFLGLRQNSGLWKESNYGKGIIIGVMDNGITPGHPSFNDDGVPTPPSTWKGKCEVAGCNNKLIGIRNFVKGFPLKDYDGHRTHTSSTAAGNFVDNANVSGLGNGTASGMAPLAHLAFYKVCFFFGCLEGPILAGMDAASGGSRIPTKR
;
A
#
# COMPACT_ATOMS: atom_id res chain seq x y z
N MET A 1 10.09 -11.97 84.10
CA MET A 1 11.35 -12.01 83.33
C MET A 1 11.02 -12.49 81.92
N TRP A 2 10.79 -11.58 80.97
CA TRP A 2 10.43 -11.90 79.58
C TRP A 2 11.65 -11.63 78.68
N PRO A 3 11.97 -12.49 77.70
CA PRO A 3 13.12 -12.27 76.84
C PRO A 3 12.78 -11.23 75.76
N THR A 4 13.68 -10.27 75.58
CA THR A 4 13.65 -9.29 74.49
C THR A 4 13.99 -9.97 73.16
N ILE A 5 13.06 -9.96 72.22
CA ILE A 5 13.29 -10.42 70.84
C ILE A 5 13.99 -9.29 70.07
N GLY A 6 15.24 -9.51 69.66
CA GLY A 6 15.97 -8.62 68.76
C GLY A 6 15.56 -8.87 67.31
N VAL A 7 15.02 -7.86 66.64
CA VAL A 7 14.72 -7.90 65.20
C VAL A 7 15.97 -7.50 64.43
N VAL A 8 16.53 -8.43 63.65
CA VAL A 8 17.62 -8.16 62.70
C VAL A 8 17.01 -7.71 61.38
N LEU A 9 17.22 -6.44 61.02
CA LEU A 9 16.79 -5.88 59.74
C LEU A 9 17.86 -6.19 58.67
N LEU A 10 17.64 -7.23 57.86
CA LEU A 10 18.47 -7.54 56.70
C LEU A 10 18.10 -6.59 55.54
N LEU A 11 18.89 -5.53 55.36
CA LEU A 11 18.87 -4.69 54.16
C LEU A 11 19.44 -5.48 52.97
N THR A 12 18.58 -6.10 52.17
CA THR A 12 18.97 -6.62 50.86
C THR A 12 19.09 -5.46 49.88
N CYS A 13 20.32 -5.03 49.63
CA CYS A 13 20.65 -4.11 48.55
C CYS A 13 20.40 -4.82 47.21
N THR A 14 19.19 -4.72 46.68
CA THR A 14 18.89 -5.12 45.31
C THR A 14 19.38 -4.01 44.39
N THR A 15 20.61 -4.15 43.89
CA THR A 15 21.07 -3.37 42.75
C THR A 15 20.25 -3.79 41.53
N PHE A 16 19.19 -3.03 41.25
CA PHE A 16 18.52 -3.10 39.95
C PHE A 16 19.51 -2.61 38.89
N PHE A 17 20.27 -3.53 38.30
CA PHE A 17 20.94 -3.27 37.03
C PHE A 17 19.85 -3.11 35.98
N ASN A 18 19.50 -1.86 35.69
CA ASN A 18 18.64 -1.48 34.58
C ASN A 18 19.45 -1.64 33.29
N THR A 19 19.67 -2.87 32.84
CA THR A 19 20.21 -3.12 31.50
C THR A 19 19.09 -2.80 30.51
N LYS A 20 19.05 -1.55 30.03
CA LYS A 20 18.31 -1.26 28.79
C LYS A 20 18.93 -2.12 27.68
N ALA A 21 18.31 -3.26 27.38
CA ALA A 21 18.54 -3.95 26.13
C ALA A 21 18.18 -2.96 25.02
N SER A 22 19.19 -2.49 24.29
CA SER A 22 19.03 -1.52 23.22
C SER A 22 18.68 -2.30 21.95
N ASP A 23 17.40 -2.45 21.67
CA ASP A 23 16.95 -3.15 20.46
C ASP A 23 17.25 -2.32 19.22
N LEU A 24 17.88 -2.97 18.23
CA LEU A 24 18.01 -2.43 16.87
C LEU A 24 16.61 -2.27 16.26
N LYS A 25 16.30 -1.07 15.77
CA LYS A 25 15.10 -0.78 14.98
C LYS A 25 15.47 -0.34 13.59
N THR A 26 14.59 -0.56 12.62
CA THR A 26 14.73 0.01 11.29
C THR A 26 14.32 1.49 11.35
N TYR A 27 15.15 2.35 10.79
CA TYR A 27 14.87 3.76 10.57
C TYR A 27 14.94 4.07 9.08
N ILE A 28 14.10 5.02 8.64
CA ILE A 28 14.11 5.59 7.30
C ILE A 28 14.87 6.91 7.36
N ILE A 29 15.97 6.99 6.61
CA ILE A 29 16.85 8.15 6.51
C ILE A 29 16.57 8.84 5.17
N HIS A 30 16.11 10.09 5.23
CA HIS A 30 15.91 10.94 4.06
C HIS A 30 17.06 11.94 3.97
N LEU A 31 17.70 12.02 2.81
CA LEU A 31 18.83 12.88 2.53
C LEU A 31 18.44 13.98 1.53
N SER A 32 19.15 15.10 1.56
CA SER A 32 19.09 16.09 0.49
C SER A 32 19.59 15.48 -0.81
N SER A 33 18.96 15.85 -1.93
CA SER A 33 19.46 15.45 -3.24
C SER A 33 20.90 15.96 -3.41
N PRO A 34 21.88 15.10 -3.75
CA PRO A 34 23.24 15.57 -3.89
C PRO A 34 23.35 16.50 -5.10
N GLU A 35 24.05 17.62 -4.93
CA GLU A 35 24.32 18.55 -6.03
C GLU A 35 25.29 17.88 -7.02
N GLY A 36 24.82 17.58 -8.24
CA GLY A 36 25.61 17.01 -9.33
C GLY A 36 25.40 15.51 -9.61
N GLN A 37 26.08 14.99 -10.64
CA GLN A 37 26.08 13.56 -10.96
C GLN A 37 26.92 12.79 -9.94
N VAL A 38 26.33 12.41 -8.81
CA VAL A 38 26.92 11.37 -7.96
C VAL A 38 26.90 10.06 -8.75
N ARG A 39 28.09 9.64 -9.19
CA ARG A 39 28.29 8.41 -9.96
C ARG A 39 27.97 7.15 -9.15
N ASP A 40 28.10 7.21 -7.82
CA ASP A 40 27.78 6.10 -6.92
C ASP A 40 27.08 6.59 -5.65
N ILE A 41 25.76 6.46 -5.63
CA ILE A 41 24.92 6.89 -4.51
C ILE A 41 24.98 5.92 -3.33
N GLU A 42 25.39 4.67 -3.57
CA GLU A 42 25.49 3.64 -2.54
C GLU A 42 26.76 3.81 -1.70
N GLU A 43 27.86 4.23 -2.32
CA GLU A 43 29.07 4.67 -1.60
C GLU A 43 28.74 5.85 -0.67
N LEU A 44 27.99 6.85 -1.15
CA LEU A 44 27.55 7.98 -0.33
C LEU A 44 26.77 7.52 0.90
N TYR A 45 25.78 6.63 0.72
CA TYR A 45 24.97 6.13 1.84
C TYR A 45 25.81 5.32 2.84
N THR A 46 26.76 4.54 2.35
CA THR A 46 27.70 3.80 3.21
C THR A 46 28.53 4.73 4.08
N LEU A 47 28.96 5.89 3.56
CA LEU A 47 29.67 6.90 4.35
C LEU A 47 28.84 7.45 5.51
N PHE A 48 27.53 7.63 5.33
CA PHE A 48 26.64 8.04 6.44
C PHE A 48 26.59 6.97 7.54
N LEU A 49 26.49 5.69 7.19
CA LEU A 49 26.53 4.61 8.16
C LEU A 49 27.86 4.53 8.90
N LEU A 50 28.99 4.72 8.21
CA LEU A 50 30.31 4.72 8.83
C LEU A 50 30.46 5.85 9.86
N LYS A 51 29.97 7.07 9.55
CA LYS A 51 29.99 8.20 10.50
C LYS A 51 29.27 7.90 11.81
N VAL A 52 28.20 7.11 11.74
CA VAL A 52 27.43 6.68 12.92
C VAL A 52 28.07 5.49 13.61
N ALA A 53 28.63 4.54 12.85
CA ALA A 53 29.34 3.38 13.39
C ALA A 53 30.56 3.78 14.23
N LEU A 54 31.29 4.83 13.86
CA LEU A 54 32.45 5.33 14.62
C LEU A 54 32.10 5.85 16.02
N ARG A 55 30.82 6.02 16.35
CA ARG A 55 30.33 6.58 17.62
C ARG A 55 29.64 5.55 18.51
N SER A 56 29.70 4.26 18.16
CA SER A 56 29.05 3.18 18.92
C SER A 56 29.74 1.84 18.71
N ASN A 57 29.64 0.93 19.69
CA ASN A 57 30.12 -0.45 19.53
C ASN A 57 29.20 -1.31 18.64
N GLU A 58 27.93 -0.92 18.48
CA GLU A 58 26.98 -1.66 17.64
C GLU A 58 27.08 -1.19 16.19
N LYS A 59 27.13 -2.12 15.23
CA LYS A 59 27.30 -1.75 13.82
C LYS A 59 25.92 -1.50 13.16
N PRO A 60 25.63 -0.28 12.67
CA PRO A 60 24.39 -0.06 11.93
C PRO A 60 24.44 -0.82 10.60
N MET A 61 23.32 -1.41 10.19
CA MET A 61 23.22 -2.26 9.01
C MET A 61 22.28 -1.63 7.98
N MET A 62 22.75 -1.49 6.74
CA MET A 62 21.90 -1.07 5.64
C MET A 62 20.84 -2.14 5.37
N ALA A 63 19.58 -1.72 5.28
CA ALA A 63 18.46 -2.58 4.92
C ALA A 63 18.08 -2.38 3.45
N TYR A 64 17.91 -1.12 3.02
CA TYR A 64 17.49 -0.77 1.66
C TYR A 64 18.07 0.57 1.22
N THR A 65 18.26 0.75 -0.10
CA THR A 65 18.65 2.03 -0.72
C THR A 65 17.50 2.58 -1.55
N TYR A 66 17.32 3.89 -1.56
CA TYR A 66 16.28 4.59 -2.30
C TYR A 66 16.92 5.68 -3.18
N ARG A 67 16.49 5.74 -4.44
CA ARG A 67 17.02 6.71 -5.41
C ARG A 67 15.95 7.56 -6.09
N HIS A 68 14.83 6.94 -6.47
CA HIS A 68 13.87 7.56 -7.39
C HIS A 68 12.71 8.28 -6.71
N VAL A 69 12.20 7.73 -5.60
CA VAL A 69 11.02 8.26 -4.90
C VAL A 69 11.43 9.17 -3.74
N ILE A 70 12.49 8.79 -3.04
CA ILE A 70 13.21 9.60 -2.06
C ILE A 70 14.71 9.37 -2.26
N THR A 71 15.53 10.36 -1.94
CA THR A 71 16.99 10.20 -1.86
C THR A 71 17.33 9.77 -0.43
N GLY A 72 17.69 8.51 -0.22
CA GLY A 72 18.00 8.05 1.13
C GLY A 72 18.11 6.54 1.25
N PHE A 73 18.06 6.03 2.46
CA PHE A 73 18.19 4.60 2.75
C PHE A 73 17.44 4.23 4.02
N ALA A 74 17.18 2.93 4.20
CA ALA A 74 16.72 2.36 5.46
C ALA A 74 17.87 1.63 6.13
N ALA A 75 18.00 1.77 7.44
CA ALA A 75 19.04 1.09 8.21
C ALA A 75 18.53 0.60 9.56
N LYS A 76 19.01 -0.57 9.97
CA LYS A 76 18.87 -1.06 11.35
C LYS A 76 19.94 -0.40 12.21
N MET A 77 19.51 0.29 13.25
CA MET A 77 20.38 1.05 14.13
C MET A 77 19.75 1.21 15.52
N LEU A 78 20.59 1.52 16.51
CA LEU A 78 20.14 1.87 17.85
C LEU A 78 19.46 3.24 17.85
N ALA A 79 18.60 3.50 18.84
CA ALA A 79 17.94 4.81 18.96
C ALA A 79 18.94 5.97 19.12
N ASP A 80 20.04 5.76 19.83
CA ASP A 80 21.07 6.80 19.99
C ASP A 80 21.88 7.02 18.70
N GLN A 81 22.07 5.96 17.92
CA GLN A 81 22.64 6.09 16.57
C GLN A 81 21.71 6.90 15.65
N ALA A 82 20.39 6.72 15.78
CA ALA A 82 19.42 7.46 14.98
C ALA A 82 19.48 8.96 15.29
N LYS A 83 19.59 9.33 16.57
CA LYS A 83 19.83 10.72 16.98
C LYS A 83 21.13 11.31 16.45
N VAL A 84 22.20 10.50 16.37
CA VAL A 84 23.45 10.93 15.75
C VAL A 84 23.25 11.20 14.26
N MET A 85 22.56 10.28 13.56
CA MET A 85 22.26 10.41 12.13
C MET A 85 21.44 11.67 11.83
N GLU A 86 20.44 12.01 12.65
CA GLU A 86 19.62 13.23 12.50
C GLU A 86 20.44 14.52 12.44
N ASN A 87 21.61 14.53 13.08
CA ASN A 87 22.48 15.70 13.17
C ASN A 87 23.56 15.75 12.09
N LEU A 88 23.62 14.78 11.16
CA LEU A 88 24.60 14.81 10.08
C LEU A 88 24.15 15.76 8.97
N SER A 89 25.09 16.58 8.48
CA SER A 89 24.84 17.44 7.32
C SER A 89 24.40 16.62 6.10
N GLY A 90 23.34 17.08 5.44
CA GLY A 90 22.70 16.39 4.33
C GLY A 90 21.57 15.43 4.73
N VAL A 91 21.35 15.18 6.03
CA VAL A 91 20.17 14.44 6.52
C VAL A 91 19.00 15.39 6.71
N LEU A 92 17.89 15.14 6.02
CA LEU A 92 16.65 15.91 6.13
C LEU A 92 15.75 15.38 7.25
N SER A 93 15.70 14.07 7.43
CA SER A 93 14.95 13.45 8.51
C SER A 93 15.39 12.01 8.77
N VAL A 94 15.28 11.57 10.02
CA VAL A 94 15.36 10.15 10.42
C VAL A 94 14.07 9.82 11.16
N LYS A 95 13.40 8.73 10.79
CA LYS A 95 12.14 8.32 11.43
C LYS A 95 12.13 6.81 11.63
N PRO A 96 11.62 6.30 12.76
CA PRO A 96 11.43 4.86 12.91
C PRO A 96 10.49 4.34 11.82
N GLU A 97 10.78 3.15 11.29
CA GLU A 97 9.93 2.48 10.31
C GLU A 97 8.52 2.28 10.89
N GLY A 98 7.52 2.80 10.20
CA GLY A 98 6.12 2.62 10.56
C GLY A 98 5.60 1.30 10.02
N VAL A 99 4.91 0.53 10.86
CA VAL A 99 4.10 -0.60 10.41
C VAL A 99 2.73 -0.05 10.02
N TYR A 100 2.44 -0.01 8.72
CA TYR A 100 1.14 0.39 8.22
C TYR A 100 0.24 -0.82 8.04
N GLN A 101 -1.02 -0.69 8.43
CA GLN A 101 -2.05 -1.69 8.14
C GLN A 101 -2.80 -1.32 6.87
N LEU A 102 -3.14 -2.32 6.05
CA LEU A 102 -3.99 -2.13 4.88
C LEU A 102 -5.39 -1.71 5.33
N GLN A 103 -5.77 -0.47 5.07
CA GLN A 103 -7.11 0.05 5.36
C GLN A 103 -7.61 0.85 4.16
N THR A 104 -8.65 0.35 3.50
CA THR A 104 -9.27 0.98 2.32
C THR A 104 -10.59 1.65 2.61
N THR A 105 -11.15 1.51 3.82
CA THR A 105 -12.40 2.18 4.21
C THR A 105 -12.25 3.70 4.34
N ARG A 106 -11.05 4.21 4.67
CA ARG A 106 -10.81 5.63 4.92
C ARG A 106 -9.96 6.36 3.87
N SER A 107 -9.32 5.66 2.94
CA SER A 107 -8.36 6.27 2.02
C SER A 107 -8.96 7.43 1.20
N PRO A 108 -10.19 7.33 0.64
CA PRO A 108 -10.80 8.46 -0.06
C PRO A 108 -11.00 9.66 0.87
N TYR A 109 -11.56 9.43 2.07
CA TYR A 109 -11.78 10.50 3.05
C TYR A 109 -10.48 11.15 3.54
N PHE A 110 -9.43 10.34 3.77
CA PHE A 110 -8.09 10.82 4.13
C PHE A 110 -7.50 11.75 3.08
N LEU A 111 -7.70 11.44 1.80
CA LEU A 111 -7.31 12.28 0.66
C LEU A 111 -8.25 13.48 0.43
N GLY A 112 -9.20 13.72 1.33
CA GLY A 112 -10.19 14.80 1.21
C GLY A 112 -11.28 14.54 0.17
N LEU A 113 -11.37 13.32 -0.40
CA LEU A 113 -12.46 12.93 -1.29
C LEU A 113 -13.71 12.69 -0.45
N ARG A 114 -14.69 13.58 -0.62
CA ARG A 114 -15.94 13.57 0.15
C ARG A 114 -17.11 13.65 -0.81
N GLN A 115 -18.16 12.89 -0.51
CA GLN A 115 -19.37 12.90 -1.32
C GLN A 115 -19.90 14.34 -1.45
N ASN A 116 -20.27 14.69 -2.66
CA ASN A 116 -20.83 15.97 -3.10
C ASN A 116 -19.90 17.18 -2.97
N SER A 117 -18.58 16.96 -2.90
CA SER A 117 -17.59 18.05 -2.80
C SER A 117 -16.25 17.70 -3.44
N GLY A 118 -15.42 18.73 -3.66
CA GLY A 118 -14.05 18.62 -4.17
C GLY A 118 -13.92 17.82 -5.47
N LEU A 119 -12.79 17.12 -5.61
CA LEU A 119 -12.42 16.39 -6.82
C LEU A 119 -13.48 15.36 -7.25
N TRP A 120 -14.21 14.73 -6.34
CA TRP A 120 -15.28 13.80 -6.69
C TRP A 120 -16.45 14.47 -7.39
N LYS A 121 -16.88 15.65 -6.92
CA LYS A 121 -17.91 16.42 -7.62
C LYS A 121 -17.41 16.94 -8.97
N GLU A 122 -16.17 17.44 -9.01
CA GLU A 122 -15.57 18.00 -10.23
C GLU A 122 -15.33 16.93 -11.32
N SER A 123 -14.91 15.73 -10.94
CA SER A 123 -14.69 14.59 -11.84
C SER A 123 -15.93 13.72 -12.06
N ASN A 124 -17.08 14.13 -11.52
CA ASN A 124 -18.32 13.34 -11.54
C ASN A 124 -18.11 11.89 -11.05
N TYR A 125 -17.27 11.70 -10.03
CA TYR A 125 -16.94 10.41 -9.42
C TYR A 125 -16.36 9.38 -10.42
N GLY A 126 -15.81 9.84 -11.55
CA GLY A 126 -15.33 8.99 -12.63
C GLY A 126 -16.43 8.42 -13.54
N LYS A 127 -17.65 8.98 -13.51
CA LYS A 127 -18.75 8.53 -14.36
C LYS A 127 -18.36 8.51 -15.84
N GLY A 128 -18.58 7.37 -16.51
CA GLY A 128 -18.24 7.17 -17.92
C GLY A 128 -16.76 6.81 -18.16
N ILE A 129 -15.91 6.82 -17.14
CA ILE A 129 -14.54 6.30 -17.20
C ILE A 129 -14.57 4.78 -17.02
N ILE A 130 -13.70 4.08 -17.74
CA ILE A 130 -13.52 2.64 -17.63
C ILE A 130 -12.13 2.38 -17.08
N ILE A 131 -12.05 1.69 -15.95
CA ILE A 131 -10.78 1.30 -15.31
C ILE A 131 -10.53 -0.17 -15.62
N GLY A 132 -9.41 -0.45 -16.30
CA GLY A 132 -8.94 -1.81 -16.55
C GLY A 132 -8.08 -2.33 -15.40
N VAL A 133 -8.41 -3.49 -14.86
CA VAL A 133 -7.59 -4.16 -13.82
C VAL A 133 -7.11 -5.51 -14.34
N MET A 134 -5.79 -5.73 -14.27
CA MET A 134 -5.13 -6.98 -14.62
C MET A 134 -4.67 -7.68 -13.34
N ASP A 135 -5.23 -8.85 -13.03
CA ASP A 135 -4.95 -9.58 -11.78
C ASP A 135 -5.16 -11.11 -11.99
N ASN A 136 -5.12 -11.93 -10.94
CA ASN A 136 -5.35 -13.39 -11.02
C ASN A 136 -6.81 -13.83 -10.78
N GLY A 137 -7.77 -12.92 -10.58
CA GLY A 137 -9.18 -13.28 -10.35
C GLY A 137 -10.04 -12.16 -9.78
N ILE A 138 -11.35 -12.39 -9.67
CA ILE A 138 -12.32 -11.43 -9.12
C ILE A 138 -13.53 -12.19 -8.58
N THR A 139 -14.24 -11.61 -7.62
CA THR A 139 -15.57 -12.09 -7.18
C THR A 139 -16.65 -11.13 -7.71
N PRO A 140 -17.29 -11.40 -8.86
CA PRO A 140 -18.23 -10.47 -9.50
C PRO A 140 -19.41 -10.06 -8.61
N GLY A 141 -19.93 -10.98 -7.79
CA GLY A 141 -21.06 -10.72 -6.89
C GLY A 141 -20.71 -9.98 -5.60
N HIS A 142 -19.50 -9.44 -5.46
CA HIS A 142 -19.12 -8.69 -4.26
C HIS A 142 -19.91 -7.36 -4.17
N PRO A 143 -20.37 -6.92 -2.98
CA PRO A 143 -21.16 -5.69 -2.84
C PRO A 143 -20.53 -4.45 -3.46
N SER A 144 -19.19 -4.33 -3.45
CA SER A 144 -18.47 -3.22 -4.09
C SER A 144 -18.63 -3.14 -5.61
N PHE A 145 -19.17 -4.17 -6.26
CA PHE A 145 -19.43 -4.19 -7.70
C PHE A 145 -20.92 -4.11 -8.03
N ASN A 146 -21.76 -3.71 -7.07
CA ASN A 146 -23.12 -3.27 -7.38
C ASN A 146 -23.09 -2.08 -8.35
N ASP A 147 -24.12 -1.95 -9.18
CA ASP A 147 -24.22 -0.91 -10.19
C ASP A 147 -25.22 0.19 -9.88
N ASP A 148 -25.57 0.35 -8.60
CA ASP A 148 -26.44 1.42 -8.14
C ASP A 148 -25.84 2.79 -8.47
N GLY A 149 -26.59 3.62 -9.19
CA GLY A 149 -26.15 4.95 -9.63
C GLY A 149 -25.08 4.95 -10.73
N VAL A 150 -24.62 3.79 -11.20
CA VAL A 150 -23.67 3.66 -12.30
C VAL A 150 -24.46 3.68 -13.62
N PRO A 151 -24.14 4.57 -14.57
CA PRO A 151 -24.85 4.64 -15.84
C PRO A 151 -24.59 3.37 -16.68
N THR A 152 -25.30 3.22 -17.79
CA THR A 152 -24.92 2.21 -18.78
C THR A 152 -23.51 2.47 -19.31
N PRO A 153 -22.76 1.41 -19.69
CA PRO A 153 -21.41 1.55 -20.23
C PRO A 153 -21.39 2.43 -21.50
N PRO A 154 -20.31 3.18 -21.77
CA PRO A 154 -20.19 3.97 -22.98
C PRO A 154 -20.43 3.11 -24.23
N SER A 155 -21.17 3.62 -25.22
CA SER A 155 -21.46 2.88 -26.47
C SER A 155 -20.20 2.53 -27.28
N THR A 156 -19.10 3.26 -27.02
CA THR A 156 -17.77 3.01 -27.56
C THR A 156 -17.09 1.79 -26.94
N TRP A 157 -17.51 1.33 -25.76
CA TRP A 157 -16.98 0.13 -25.12
C TRP A 157 -17.23 -1.11 -25.98
N LYS A 158 -16.16 -1.82 -26.34
CA LYS A 158 -16.20 -3.08 -27.11
C LYS A 158 -15.66 -4.29 -26.35
N GLY A 159 -15.46 -4.16 -25.04
CA GLY A 159 -15.04 -5.29 -24.21
C GLY A 159 -16.10 -6.38 -24.12
N LYS A 160 -15.73 -7.52 -23.55
CA LYS A 160 -16.58 -8.70 -23.43
C LYS A 160 -16.65 -9.18 -22.00
N CYS A 161 -17.75 -9.82 -21.66
CA CYS A 161 -17.89 -10.61 -20.45
C CYS A 161 -17.87 -12.09 -20.83
N GLU A 162 -16.75 -12.76 -20.63
CA GLU A 162 -16.56 -14.18 -20.96
C GLU A 162 -17.16 -15.12 -19.90
N VAL A 163 -17.56 -14.57 -18.75
CA VAL A 163 -18.19 -15.30 -17.65
C VAL A 163 -19.44 -14.56 -17.19
N ALA A 164 -20.33 -15.23 -16.45
CA ALA A 164 -21.45 -14.55 -15.81
C ALA A 164 -20.99 -13.59 -14.71
N GLY A 165 -21.76 -12.52 -14.48
CA GLY A 165 -21.53 -11.57 -13.38
C GLY A 165 -21.18 -10.14 -13.81
N CYS A 166 -21.18 -9.83 -15.10
CA CYS A 166 -21.12 -8.42 -15.52
C CYS A 166 -22.46 -7.71 -15.33
N ASN A 167 -22.37 -6.41 -15.04
CA ASN A 167 -23.46 -5.45 -14.92
C ASN A 167 -22.96 -4.07 -15.38
N ASN A 168 -23.65 -2.97 -15.04
CA ASN A 168 -23.18 -1.64 -15.43
C ASN A 168 -21.91 -1.19 -14.68
N LYS A 169 -21.55 -1.85 -13.57
CA LYS A 169 -20.33 -1.58 -12.80
C LYS A 169 -19.14 -2.39 -13.27
N LEU A 170 -19.24 -3.71 -13.25
CA LEU A 170 -18.26 -4.63 -13.80
C LEU A 170 -18.68 -4.97 -15.23
N ILE A 171 -18.15 -4.23 -16.20
CA ILE A 171 -18.66 -4.21 -17.58
C ILE A 171 -17.93 -5.18 -18.52
N GLY A 172 -16.87 -5.81 -18.04
CA GLY A 172 -16.10 -6.77 -18.80
C GLY A 172 -15.28 -7.66 -17.90
N ILE A 173 -15.22 -8.94 -18.26
CA ILE A 173 -14.38 -9.94 -17.61
C ILE A 173 -13.78 -10.80 -18.71
N ARG A 174 -12.45 -10.80 -18.81
CA ARG A 174 -11.68 -11.57 -19.79
C ARG A 174 -10.72 -12.50 -19.07
N ASN A 175 -10.59 -13.74 -19.54
CA ASN A 175 -9.68 -14.72 -18.95
C ASN A 175 -8.63 -15.21 -19.97
N PHE A 176 -7.38 -14.76 -19.79
CA PHE A 176 -6.24 -15.16 -20.61
C PHE A 176 -5.45 -16.32 -20.01
N VAL A 177 -5.80 -16.77 -18.81
CA VAL A 177 -5.14 -17.88 -18.12
C VAL A 177 -6.14 -19.01 -17.85
N LYS A 178 -6.20 -19.94 -18.80
CA LYS A 178 -7.12 -21.08 -18.78
C LYS A 178 -6.70 -22.14 -17.75
N GLY A 179 -7.66 -22.96 -17.32
CA GLY A 179 -7.42 -24.07 -16.38
C GLY A 179 -7.38 -23.66 -14.90
N PHE A 180 -7.53 -22.36 -14.59
CA PHE A 180 -7.57 -21.84 -13.23
C PHE A 180 -8.88 -21.10 -12.95
N PRO A 181 -9.42 -21.18 -11.72
CA PRO A 181 -10.67 -20.52 -11.38
C PRO A 181 -10.54 -19.01 -11.49
N LEU A 182 -11.60 -18.36 -11.95
CA LEU A 182 -11.72 -16.90 -11.94
C LEU A 182 -11.96 -16.37 -10.51
N LYS A 183 -12.67 -17.15 -9.70
CA LYS A 183 -13.08 -16.76 -8.36
C LYS A 183 -11.85 -16.40 -7.53
N ASP A 184 -11.96 -15.26 -6.85
CA ASP A 184 -10.94 -14.81 -5.94
C ASP A 184 -11.06 -15.51 -4.57
N TYR A 185 -10.10 -16.38 -4.26
CA TYR A 185 -10.01 -17.10 -2.98
C TYR A 185 -9.13 -16.42 -1.92
N ASP A 186 -8.41 -15.36 -2.27
CA ASP A 186 -7.40 -14.68 -1.44
C ASP A 186 -7.90 -13.30 -1.01
N GLY A 187 -8.93 -12.77 -1.67
CA GLY A 187 -9.54 -11.48 -1.38
C GLY A 187 -8.73 -10.29 -1.91
N HIS A 188 -7.41 -10.43 -2.09
CA HIS A 188 -6.52 -9.37 -2.58
C HIS A 188 -7.03 -8.71 -3.87
N ARG A 189 -7.59 -9.49 -4.77
CA ARG A 189 -7.88 -9.10 -6.16
C ARG A 189 -9.18 -8.33 -6.28
N THR A 190 -10.19 -8.83 -5.57
CA THR A 190 -11.46 -8.15 -5.33
C THR A 190 -11.19 -6.84 -4.59
N HIS A 191 -10.29 -6.86 -3.61
CA HIS A 191 -9.85 -5.69 -2.85
C HIS A 191 -9.15 -4.64 -3.73
N THR A 192 -8.20 -5.02 -4.60
CA THR A 192 -7.55 -4.10 -5.55
C THR A 192 -8.58 -3.44 -6.46
N SER A 193 -9.45 -4.25 -7.04
CA SER A 193 -10.52 -3.78 -7.93
C SER A 193 -11.50 -2.84 -7.22
N SER A 194 -11.89 -3.16 -5.98
CA SER A 194 -12.78 -2.31 -5.18
C SER A 194 -12.08 -1.03 -4.68
N THR A 195 -10.76 -1.05 -4.51
CA THR A 195 -9.99 0.16 -4.13
C THR A 195 -9.95 1.15 -5.29
N ALA A 196 -9.72 0.66 -6.52
CA ALA A 196 -9.69 1.51 -7.69
C ALA A 196 -11.09 2.08 -8.00
N ALA A 197 -12.09 1.20 -8.06
CA ALA A 197 -13.39 1.52 -8.60
C ALA A 197 -14.54 0.84 -7.84
N GLY A 198 -14.44 0.55 -6.55
CA GLY A 198 -15.60 0.02 -5.80
C GLY A 198 -16.71 1.06 -5.70
N ASN A 199 -17.97 0.64 -5.86
CA ASN A 199 -19.11 1.48 -5.55
C ASN A 199 -19.21 1.71 -4.03
N PHE A 200 -20.10 2.61 -3.61
CA PHE A 200 -20.40 2.84 -2.21
C PHE A 200 -20.99 1.58 -1.56
N VAL A 201 -20.44 1.19 -0.42
CA VAL A 201 -20.92 0.07 0.40
C VAL A 201 -21.04 0.56 1.83
N ASP A 202 -22.28 0.76 2.28
CA ASP A 202 -22.56 1.21 3.64
C ASP A 202 -22.32 0.12 4.68
N ASN A 203 -22.04 0.54 5.91
CA ASN A 203 -21.79 -0.33 7.07
C ASN A 203 -20.68 -1.37 6.84
N ALA A 204 -19.73 -1.06 5.94
CA ALA A 204 -18.57 -1.88 5.69
C ALA A 204 -17.66 -1.90 6.93
N ASN A 205 -17.38 -3.09 7.45
CA ASN A 205 -16.54 -3.28 8.62
C ASN A 205 -15.93 -4.69 8.61
N VAL A 206 -14.83 -4.88 9.35
CA VAL A 206 -14.25 -6.19 9.64
C VAL A 206 -14.32 -6.40 11.15
N SER A 207 -15.26 -7.23 11.61
CA SER A 207 -15.49 -7.47 13.05
C SER A 207 -15.69 -6.18 13.84
N GLY A 208 -16.41 -5.20 13.28
CA GLY A 208 -16.65 -3.88 13.87
C GLY A 208 -15.55 -2.85 13.65
N LEU A 209 -14.36 -3.25 13.16
CA LEU A 209 -13.28 -2.33 12.83
C LEU A 209 -13.51 -1.66 11.48
N GLY A 210 -13.16 -0.37 11.41
CA GLY A 210 -13.25 0.41 10.17
C GLY A 210 -14.67 0.72 9.70
N ASN A 211 -15.65 0.66 10.62
CA ASN A 211 -17.06 0.88 10.31
C ASN A 211 -17.31 2.22 9.59
N GLY A 212 -17.99 2.14 8.45
CA GLY A 212 -18.37 3.30 7.64
C GLY A 212 -18.79 2.89 6.23
N THR A 213 -18.79 3.85 5.31
CA THR A 213 -19.04 3.59 3.89
C THR A 213 -17.72 3.33 3.16
N ALA A 214 -17.52 2.10 2.70
CA ALA A 214 -16.40 1.78 1.82
C ALA A 214 -16.68 2.31 0.41
N SER A 215 -15.63 2.76 -0.27
CA SER A 215 -15.72 3.23 -1.66
C SER A 215 -14.35 3.14 -2.33
N GLY A 216 -14.35 2.96 -3.65
CA GLY A 216 -13.15 3.12 -4.45
C GLY A 216 -12.80 4.59 -4.68
N MET A 217 -11.64 4.82 -5.29
CA MET A 217 -11.22 6.18 -5.66
C MET A 217 -12.12 6.81 -6.74
N ALA A 218 -12.70 6.00 -7.62
CA ALA A 218 -13.68 6.42 -8.62
C ALA A 218 -14.98 5.60 -8.51
N PRO A 219 -15.89 5.94 -7.57
CA PRO A 219 -17.05 5.11 -7.24
C PRO A 219 -18.04 4.90 -8.39
N LEU A 220 -18.15 5.83 -9.33
CA LEU A 220 -19.06 5.73 -10.49
C LEU A 220 -18.34 5.37 -11.80
N ALA A 221 -17.05 5.03 -11.74
CA ALA A 221 -16.35 4.46 -12.88
C ALA A 221 -16.78 3.02 -13.14
N HIS A 222 -16.74 2.61 -14.40
CA HIS A 222 -16.87 1.22 -14.80
C HIS A 222 -15.55 0.47 -14.56
N LEU A 223 -15.65 -0.84 -14.36
CA LEU A 223 -14.53 -1.74 -14.16
C LEU A 223 -14.51 -2.80 -15.26
N ALA A 224 -13.35 -3.00 -15.87
CA ALA A 224 -13.09 -4.11 -16.78
C ALA A 224 -11.96 -4.97 -16.23
N PHE A 225 -12.22 -6.25 -15.99
CA PHE A 225 -11.30 -7.16 -15.35
C PHE A 225 -10.64 -8.10 -16.37
N TYR A 226 -9.32 -8.26 -16.26
CA TYR A 226 -8.49 -9.07 -17.15
C TYR A 226 -7.69 -10.05 -16.29
N LYS A 227 -8.08 -11.33 -16.29
CA LYS A 227 -7.29 -12.37 -15.63
C LYS A 227 -6.08 -12.71 -16.49
N VAL A 228 -4.90 -12.25 -16.05
CA VAL A 228 -3.62 -12.45 -16.74
C VAL A 228 -2.60 -13.22 -15.88
N CYS A 229 -2.96 -13.49 -14.63
CA CYS A 229 -2.14 -14.18 -13.66
C CYS A 229 -2.83 -15.46 -13.15
N PHE A 230 -2.05 -16.39 -12.61
CA PHE A 230 -2.48 -17.59 -11.89
C PHE A 230 -1.78 -17.66 -10.52
N PHE A 231 -1.90 -18.80 -9.82
CA PHE A 231 -1.42 -18.93 -8.45
C PHE A 231 0.09 -18.72 -8.30
N PHE A 232 0.89 -19.15 -9.28
CA PHE A 232 2.35 -19.08 -9.22
C PHE A 232 2.96 -17.83 -9.89
N GLY A 233 2.12 -16.91 -10.37
CA GLY A 233 2.58 -15.66 -10.98
C GLY A 233 1.84 -15.28 -12.24
N CYS A 234 2.44 -14.38 -13.00
CA CYS A 234 1.89 -13.81 -14.23
C CYS A 234 2.84 -14.10 -15.38
N LEU A 235 2.34 -14.75 -16.42
CA LEU A 235 3.11 -14.95 -17.64
C LEU A 235 3.02 -13.68 -18.50
N GLU A 236 4.12 -13.33 -19.16
CA GLU A 236 4.20 -12.16 -20.03
C GLU A 236 3.16 -12.21 -21.17
N GLY A 237 2.96 -13.37 -21.80
CA GLY A 237 1.99 -13.53 -22.90
C GLY A 237 0.54 -13.14 -22.52
N PRO A 238 -0.05 -13.74 -21.47
CA PRO A 238 -1.35 -13.33 -20.93
C PRO A 238 -1.42 -11.85 -20.53
N ILE A 239 -0.35 -11.26 -19.98
CA ILE A 239 -0.32 -9.82 -19.65
C ILE A 239 -0.46 -9.00 -20.93
N LEU A 240 0.36 -9.27 -21.95
CA LEU A 240 0.31 -8.58 -23.24
C LEU A 240 -1.07 -8.75 -23.92
N ALA A 241 -1.64 -9.96 -23.86
CA ALA A 241 -2.99 -10.22 -24.38
C ALA A 241 -4.08 -9.43 -23.62
N GLY A 242 -3.94 -9.28 -22.30
CA GLY A 242 -4.79 -8.42 -21.49
C GLY A 242 -4.67 -6.95 -21.87
N MET A 243 -3.45 -6.43 -22.04
CA MET A 243 -3.17 -5.06 -22.49
C MET A 243 -3.76 -4.77 -23.87
N ASP A 244 -3.59 -5.68 -24.82
CA ASP A 244 -4.16 -5.58 -26.16
C ASP A 244 -5.70 -5.56 -26.10
N ALA A 245 -6.30 -6.46 -25.33
CA ALA A 245 -7.75 -6.48 -25.15
C ALA A 245 -8.31 -5.25 -24.41
N ALA A 246 -7.53 -4.61 -23.54
CA ALA A 246 -7.89 -3.37 -22.85
C ALA A 246 -7.84 -2.15 -23.78
N SER A 247 -6.82 -2.08 -24.64
CA SER A 247 -6.67 -0.99 -25.60
C SER A 247 -7.61 -1.12 -26.80
N GLY A 248 -7.82 -2.33 -27.31
CA GLY A 248 -8.71 -2.63 -28.43
C GLY A 248 -10.19 -2.34 -28.15
N GLY A 249 -10.59 -2.24 -26.88
CA GLY A 249 -11.94 -1.83 -26.46
C GLY A 249 -12.18 -0.32 -26.47
N SER A 250 -11.12 0.48 -26.63
CA SER A 250 -11.10 1.93 -26.40
C SER A 250 -10.42 2.68 -27.55
N ARG A 251 -10.97 2.60 -28.77
CA ARG A 251 -10.52 3.53 -29.82
C ARG A 251 -11.00 4.95 -29.46
N ILE A 252 -10.03 5.80 -29.10
CA ILE A 252 -10.22 7.25 -29.05
C ILE A 252 -10.70 7.69 -30.43
N PRO A 253 -11.84 8.40 -30.56
CA PRO A 253 -12.29 8.87 -31.85
C PRO A 253 -11.26 9.84 -32.42
N THR A 254 -10.57 9.44 -33.48
CA THR A 254 -9.83 10.38 -34.30
C THR A 254 -10.84 11.31 -34.96
N LYS A 255 -10.81 12.60 -34.60
CA LYS A 255 -11.55 13.62 -35.33
C LYS A 255 -11.12 13.53 -36.80
N ARG A 256 -12.07 13.25 -37.70
CA ARG A 256 -11.99 13.63 -39.11
C ARG A 256 -12.49 15.05 -39.25
#